data_AF-A0A081KBQ9-F1
#
_entry.id   AF-A0A081KBQ9-F1
#
_cell.length_a   1.000
_cell.length_b   1.000
_cell.length_c   1.000
_cell.angle_alpha   90.00
_cell.angle_beta   90.00
_cell.angle_gamma   90.00
#
_symmetry.space_group_name_H-M   'P 1'
#
loop_
_entity.id
_entity.type
_entity.pdbx_description
1 polymer ?
#
loop_
_entity_poly.entity_id
_entity_poly.type
_entity_poly.pdbx_seq_one_letter_code
_entity_poly.pdbx_strand_id
1 'polypeptide(L)'
;METEKLSIQQLDASKKAIAQAKSLMDLMKTLKKKLHLSEGCGQRFLQKTNPDLALLQKAEQEIAAAYSGTPQESSKGTSKNRVGLLNNIIRRGQA
;
A
#
# COMPACT_ATOMS: atom_id res chain seq x y z
N MET A 1 28.16 21.53 -29.99
CA MET A 1 26.86 22.04 -30.45
C MET A 1 25.84 20.97 -30.84
N GLU A 2 26.19 19.81 -31.44
CA GLU A 2 25.22 18.72 -31.65
C GLU A 2 24.95 17.87 -30.40
N THR A 3 25.99 17.61 -29.61
CA THR A 3 25.90 16.84 -28.35
C THR A 3 25.01 17.50 -27.30
N GLU A 4 25.05 18.83 -27.20
CA GLU A 4 24.21 19.61 -26.29
C GLU A 4 22.73 19.56 -26.69
N LYS A 5 22.43 19.58 -28.00
CA LYS A 5 21.05 19.43 -28.52
C LYS A 5 20.49 18.04 -28.26
N LEU A 6 21.31 17.00 -28.42
CA LEU A 6 20.95 15.61 -28.10
C LEU A 6 20.66 15.43 -26.60
N SER A 7 21.49 16.01 -25.74
CA SER A 7 21.29 15.96 -24.28
C SER A 7 19.98 16.63 -23.85
N ILE A 8 19.66 17.80 -24.41
CA ILE A 8 18.40 18.52 -24.13
C ILE A 8 17.19 17.69 -24.60
N GLN A 9 17.25 17.09 -25.79
CA GLN A 9 16.20 16.22 -26.30
C GLN A 9 15.98 14.98 -25.41
N GLN A 10 17.06 14.39 -24.91
CA GLN A 10 16.99 13.23 -24.02
C GLN A 10 16.38 13.60 -22.67
N LEU A 11 16.74 14.76 -22.10
CA LEU A 11 16.14 15.26 -20.86
C LEU A 11 14.64 15.53 -21.03
N ASP A 12 14.21 16.09 -22.16
CA ASP A 12 12.79 16.34 -22.41
C ASP A 12 12.01 15.05 -22.67
N ALA A 13 12.63 14.04 -23.30
CA ALA A 13 12.06 12.71 -23.41
C ALA A 13 11.89 12.05 -22.02
N SER A 14 12.89 12.16 -21.15
CA SER A 14 12.80 11.64 -19.78
C SER A 14 11.70 12.34 -18.97
N LYS A 15 11.57 13.66 -19.06
CA LYS A 15 10.47 14.40 -18.41
C LYS A 15 9.10 13.94 -18.89
N LYS A 16 8.93 13.73 -20.20
CA LYS A 16 7.69 13.20 -20.78
C LYS A 16 7.38 11.80 -20.27
N ALA A 17 8.38 10.91 -20.22
CA ALA A 17 8.21 9.55 -19.69
C ALA A 17 7.81 9.57 -18.21
N ILE A 18 8.43 10.44 -17.39
CA ILE A 18 8.07 10.61 -15.98
C ILE A 18 6.63 11.11 -15.83
N ALA A 19 6.20 12.08 -16.64
CA ALA A 19 4.84 12.60 -16.63
C ALA A 19 3.82 11.51 -17.02
N GLN A 20 4.13 10.69 -18.04
CA GLN A 20 3.31 9.56 -18.44
C GLN A 20 3.22 8.50 -17.33
N ALA A 21 4.34 8.16 -16.69
CA ALA A 21 4.36 7.23 -15.56
C ALA A 21 3.51 7.74 -14.38
N LYS A 22 3.58 9.04 -14.08
CA LYS A 22 2.74 9.66 -13.04
C LYS A 22 1.26 9.58 -13.38
N SER A 23 0.89 9.90 -14.63
CA SER A 23 -0.49 9.78 -15.11
C SER A 23 -1.00 8.33 -15.03
N LEU A 24 -0.17 7.36 -15.38
CA LEU A 24 -0.49 5.94 -15.26
C LEU A 24 -0.78 5.55 -13.80
N MET A 25 0.07 6.00 -12.86
CA MET A 25 -0.13 5.74 -11.43
C MET A 25 -1.47 6.32 -10.92
N ASP A 26 -1.86 7.51 -11.36
CA ASP A 26 -3.13 8.13 -11.01
C ASP A 26 -4.34 7.38 -11.59
N LEU A 27 -4.21 6.89 -12.83
CA LEU A 27 -5.22 6.02 -13.45
C LEU A 27 -5.35 4.69 -12.70
N MET A 28 -4.23 4.07 -12.31
CA MET A 28 -4.23 2.85 -11.50
C MET A 28 -4.89 3.07 -10.13
N LYS A 29 -4.65 4.22 -9.48
CA LYS A 29 -5.31 4.58 -8.23
C LYS A 29 -6.82 4.70 -8.39
N THR A 30 -7.26 5.32 -9.49
CA THR A 30 -8.69 5.45 -9.83
C THR A 30 -9.32 4.08 -10.12
N LEU A 31 -8.60 3.22 -10.84
CA LEU A 31 -9.03 1.85 -11.13
C LEU A 31 -9.15 1.01 -9.85
N LYS A 32 -8.16 1.09 -8.94
CA LYS A 32 -8.22 0.45 -7.62
C LYS A 32 -9.47 0.86 -6.85
N LYS A 33 -9.82 2.16 -6.90
CA LYS A 33 -11.03 2.69 -6.27
C LYS A 33 -12.31 2.16 -6.91
N LYS A 34 -12.38 2.10 -8.26
CA LYS A 34 -13.53 1.56 -9.00
C LYS A 34 -13.74 0.07 -8.79
N LEU A 35 -12.65 -0.71 -8.67
CA LEU A 35 -12.70 -2.14 -8.38
C LEU A 35 -13.04 -2.44 -6.91
N HIS A 36 -13.24 -1.42 -6.07
CA HIS A 36 -13.47 -1.58 -4.62
C HIS A 36 -12.47 -2.51 -3.95
N LEU A 37 -11.24 -2.59 -4.48
CA LEU A 37 -10.16 -3.38 -3.90
C LEU A 37 -9.73 -2.67 -2.61
N SER A 38 -10.38 -3.08 -1.52
CA SER A 38 -10.02 -2.66 -0.17
C SER A 38 -8.57 -3.02 0.10
N GLU A 39 -7.87 -2.16 0.83
CA GLU A 39 -6.50 -2.44 1.21
C GLU A 39 -6.43 -3.75 2.01
N GLY A 40 -5.53 -4.64 1.58
CA GLY A 40 -5.41 -5.98 2.17
C GLY A 40 -6.45 -7.00 1.68
N CYS A 41 -7.26 -6.74 0.64
CA CYS A 41 -8.20 -7.72 0.10
C CYS A 41 -7.51 -9.03 -0.34
N GLY A 42 -6.34 -8.92 -0.98
CA GLY A 42 -5.52 -10.07 -1.36
C GLY A 42 -5.03 -10.84 -0.13
N GLN A 43 -4.58 -10.15 0.91
CA GLN A 43 -4.10 -10.79 2.14
C GLN A 43 -5.23 -11.47 2.92
N ARG A 44 -6.43 -10.87 2.98
CA ARG A 44 -7.62 -11.49 3.59
C ARG A 44 -8.07 -12.73 2.83
N PHE A 45 -8.02 -12.68 1.50
CA PHE A 45 -8.31 -13.84 0.67
C PHE A 45 -7.30 -14.96 0.93
N LEU A 46 -6.00 -14.62 0.93
CA LEU A 46 -4.93 -15.58 1.21
C LEU A 46 -5.04 -16.19 2.61
N GLN A 47 -5.36 -15.39 3.63
CA GLN A 47 -5.62 -15.88 4.99
C GLN A 47 -6.76 -16.90 5.04
N LYS A 48 -7.75 -16.76 4.17
CA LYS A 48 -8.91 -17.66 4.11
C LYS A 48 -8.62 -18.93 3.30
N THR A 49 -7.81 -18.84 2.24
CA THR A 49 -7.53 -19.97 1.34
C THR A 49 -6.28 -20.76 1.72
N ASN A 50 -5.22 -20.08 2.18
CA ASN A 50 -3.93 -20.66 2.57
C ASN A 50 -3.29 -19.82 3.70
N PRO A 51 -3.62 -20.10 4.97
CA PRO A 51 -3.15 -19.29 6.11
C PRO A 51 -1.63 -19.33 6.30
N ASP A 52 -0.97 -20.47 6.03
CA ASP A 52 0.49 -20.61 6.19
C ASP A 52 1.26 -19.73 5.22
N LEU A 53 0.81 -19.69 3.96
CA LEU A 53 1.37 -18.81 2.94
C LEU A 53 1.18 -17.32 3.32
N ALA A 54 0.04 -16.99 3.94
CA ALA A 54 -0.25 -15.62 4.37
C ALA A 54 0.65 -15.17 5.53
N LEU A 55 0.98 -16.08 6.44
CA LEU A 55 1.94 -15.84 7.50
C LEU A 55 3.35 -15.64 6.95
N LEU A 56 3.77 -16.49 6.00
CA LEU A 56 5.09 -16.41 5.38
C LEU A 56 5.28 -15.08 4.63
N GLN A 57 4.29 -14.68 3.82
CA GLN A 57 4.32 -13.39 3.14
C GLN A 57 4.33 -12.19 4.10
N LYS A 58 3.63 -12.29 5.25
CA LYS A 58 3.64 -11.23 6.26
C LYS A 58 5.02 -11.11 6.91
N ALA A 59 5.67 -12.25 7.21
CA ALA A 59 7.02 -12.27 7.73
C ALA A 59 8.04 -11.69 6.73
N GLU A 60 7.92 -12.04 5.45
CA GLU A 60 8.76 -11.46 4.39
C GLU A 60 8.60 -9.94 4.29
N GLN A 61 7.37 -9.43 4.39
CA GLN A 61 7.12 -7.98 4.39
C GLN A 61 7.71 -7.29 5.63
N GLU A 62 7.60 -7.91 6.81
CA GLU A 62 8.18 -7.39 8.04
C GLU A 62 9.71 -7.34 7.98
N ILE A 63 10.34 -8.40 7.44
CA ILE A 63 11.78 -8.45 7.18
C ILE A 63 12.16 -7.36 6.18
N ALA A 64 11.49 -7.29 5.03
CA ALA A 64 11.79 -6.29 4.01
C ALA A 64 11.66 -4.85 4.56
N ALA A 65 10.64 -4.57 5.38
CA ALA A 65 10.47 -3.26 6.01
C ALA A 65 11.54 -2.95 7.07
N ALA A 66 11.95 -3.94 7.87
CA ALA A 66 12.99 -3.77 8.88
C ALA A 66 14.37 -3.50 8.25
N TYR A 67 14.62 -4.05 7.06
CA TYR A 67 15.90 -3.95 6.36
C TYR A 67 15.88 -2.98 5.16
N SER A 68 14.77 -2.27 4.88
CA SER A 68 14.68 -1.32 3.75
C SER A 68 15.43 0.00 3.97
N GLY A 69 16.06 0.20 5.13
CA GLY A 69 16.86 1.38 5.45
C GLY A 69 16.05 2.69 5.62
N THR A 70 14.73 2.64 5.47
CA THR A 70 13.83 3.77 5.68
C THR A 70 13.17 3.65 7.05
N PRO A 71 13.27 4.64 7.95
CA PRO A 71 12.66 4.56 9.27
C PRO A 71 11.14 4.42 9.14
N GLN A 72 10.62 3.30 9.61
CA GLN A 72 9.19 3.02 9.62
C GLN A 72 8.56 3.83 10.75
N GLU A 73 7.76 4.85 10.43
CA GLU A 73 6.90 5.51 11.43
C GLU A 73 5.95 4.45 11.99
N SER A 74 6.22 4.00 13.22
CA SER A 74 5.34 3.13 13.97
C SER A 74 3.95 3.76 14.02
N SER A 75 2.99 3.17 13.31
CA SER A 75 1.62 3.63 13.21
C SER A 75 1.00 3.83 14.60
N LYS A 76 0.84 5.08 15.04
CA LYS A 76 0.01 5.44 16.19
C LYS A 76 -1.45 5.14 15.85
N GLY A 77 -1.94 3.95 16.19
CA GLY A 77 -3.29 3.54 15.77
C GLY A 77 -3.93 2.52 16.70
N THR A 78 -4.18 2.86 17.97
CA THR A 78 -4.78 1.89 18.91
C THR A 78 -5.80 2.43 19.91
N SER A 79 -6.40 3.61 19.69
CA SER A 79 -7.49 4.08 20.57
C SER A 79 -8.90 3.76 20.05
N LYS A 80 -9.16 3.91 18.75
CA LYS A 80 -10.53 3.78 18.20
C LYS A 80 -11.08 2.34 18.22
N ASN A 81 -10.25 1.33 17.99
CA ASN A 81 -10.70 -0.07 18.01
C ASN A 81 -11.02 -0.57 19.44
N ARG A 82 -10.38 0.00 20.47
CA ARG A 82 -10.64 -0.37 21.87
C ARG A 82 -12.05 0.03 22.32
N VAL A 83 -12.51 1.22 21.93
CA VAL A 83 -13.85 1.72 22.27
C VAL A 83 -14.95 0.90 21.59
N GLY A 84 -14.74 0.48 20.34
CA GLY A 84 -15.69 -0.37 19.60
C GLY A 84 -15.83 -1.79 20.20
N LEU A 85 -14.74 -2.36 20.71
CA LEU A 85 -14.77 -3.66 21.38
C LEU A 85 -15.47 -3.59 22.74
N LEU A 86 -15.20 -2.56 23.54
CA LEU A 86 -15.84 -2.36 24.84
C LEU A 86 -17.36 -2.16 24.70
N ASN A 87 -17.81 -1.38 23.72
CA ASN A 87 -19.24 -1.16 23.47
C ASN A 87 -19.97 -2.45 23.05
N ASN A 88 -19.32 -3.36 22.33
CA ASN A 88 -19.91 -4.65 21.96
C ASN A 88 -20.06 -5.60 23.15
N ILE A 89 -19.10 -5.59 24.08
CA ILE A 89 -19.16 -6.41 25.30
C ILE A 89 -20.29 -5.91 26.21
N ILE A 90 -20.41 -4.59 26.40
CA ILE A 90 -21.49 -3.99 27.20
C ILE A 90 -22.85 -4.33 26.60
N ARG A 91 -23.01 -4.24 25.27
CA ARG A 91 -24.28 -4.53 24.59
C ARG A 91 -24.69 -6.01 24.67
N ARG A 92 -23.74 -6.95 24.77
CA ARG A 92 -24.01 -8.39 24.96
C ARG A 92 -24.28 -8.79 26.40
N GLY A 93 -23.80 -8.02 27.39
CA GLY A 93 -24.04 -8.29 28.81
C GLY A 93 -25.37 -7.77 29.35
N GLN A 94 -26.18 -7.10 28.54
CA GLN A 94 -27.50 -6.56 28.90
C GLN A 94 -28.67 -7.32 28.25
N ALA A 95 -28.43 -8.52 27.69
CA ALA A 95 -29.45 -9.42 27.16
C ALA A 95 -29.71 -10.58 28.11
#